data_AF-A0A536ZLW0-F1
#
_entry.id   AF-A0A536ZLW0-F1
#
_cell.length_a   1.000
_cell.length_b   1.000
_cell.length_c   1.000
_cell.angle_alpha   90.00
_cell.angle_beta   90.00
_cell.angle_gamma   90.00
#
_symmetry.space_group_name_H-M   'P 1'
#
loop_
_entity.id
_entity.type
_entity.pdbx_description
1 polymer ?
#
loop_
_entity_poly.entity_id
_entity_poly.type
_entity_poly.pdbx_seq_one_letter_code
_entity_poly.pdbx_strand_id
1 'polypeptide(L)'
;TEGNHIERELMLVKVRAAGKDRDEMKRLADIFRGRILDVTDRSYTIELTGPGEKLDAFLQAIEPGAILETVRTGASGIGRGERILRV
;
A
#
# COMPACT_ATOMS: atom_id res chain seq x y z
N THR A 1 -0.74 -12.64 17.54
CA THR A 1 -1.95 -11.89 17.95
C THR A 1 -2.16 -11.79 19.46
N GLU A 2 -1.39 -12.45 20.33
CA GLU A 2 -1.59 -12.25 21.77
C GLU A 2 -1.07 -10.89 22.24
N GLY A 3 -1.98 -10.01 22.64
CA GLY A 3 -1.76 -8.70 23.27
C GLY A 3 -1.82 -7.49 22.32
N ASN A 4 -2.02 -6.31 22.90
CA ASN A 4 -2.21 -5.07 22.14
C ASN A 4 -0.91 -4.63 21.45
N HIS A 5 -0.95 -4.41 20.13
CA HIS A 5 0.21 -4.12 19.30
C HIS A 5 -0.15 -3.17 18.14
N ILE A 6 0.87 -2.62 17.47
CA ILE A 6 0.74 -1.89 16.21
C ILE A 6 1.37 -2.77 15.15
N GLU A 7 0.67 -2.98 14.04
CA GLU A 7 1.22 -3.59 12.84
C GLU A 7 1.22 -2.59 11.70
N ARG A 8 2.31 -2.61 10.94
CA ARG A 8 2.45 -1.86 9.69
C ARG A 8 3.18 -2.70 8.68
N GLU A 9 2.80 -2.49 7.44
CA GLU A 9 3.43 -3.06 6.27
C GLU A 9 3.61 -1.95 5.24
N LEU A 10 4.67 -2.06 4.45
CA LEU A 10 4.92 -1.23 3.29
C LEU A 10 4.70 -2.05 2.02
N MET A 11 4.02 -1.43 1.06
CA MET A 11 3.75 -2.01 -0.25
C MET A 11 4.16 -1.04 -1.34
N LEU A 12 4.86 -1.55 -2.33
CA LEU A 12 5.04 -0.89 -3.63
C LEU A 12 4.16 -1.62 -4.63
N VAL A 13 3.37 -0.89 -5.39
CA VAL A 13 2.51 -1.45 -6.43
C VAL A 13 2.66 -0.66 -7.70
N LYS A 14 2.99 -1.36 -8.78
CA LYS A 14 3.04 -0.82 -10.13
C LYS A 14 1.70 -1.10 -10.80
N VAL A 15 1.05 -0.05 -11.25
CA VAL A 15 -0.26 -0.11 -11.91
C VAL A 15 -0.19 0.50 -13.29
N ARG A 16 -0.97 -0.03 -14.22
CA ARG A 16 -1.25 0.60 -15.50
C ARG A 16 -2.03 1.88 -15.26
N ALA A 17 -1.58 2.97 -15.87
CA ALA A 17 -2.20 4.28 -15.74
C ALA A 17 -1.99 5.08 -17.03
N ALA A 18 -2.97 5.03 -17.94
CA ALA A 18 -2.96 5.72 -19.21
C ALA A 18 -4.27 6.50 -19.44
N GLY A 19 -4.21 7.64 -20.13
CA GLY A 19 -5.39 8.44 -20.42
C GLY A 19 -6.18 8.81 -19.16
N LYS A 20 -7.47 8.46 -19.13
CA LYS A 20 -8.40 8.79 -18.03
C LYS A 20 -8.10 8.05 -16.72
N ASP A 21 -7.47 6.87 -16.81
CA ASP A 21 -7.15 6.04 -15.64
C ASP A 21 -6.13 6.71 -14.73
N ARG A 22 -5.35 7.65 -15.26
CA ARG A 22 -4.33 8.39 -14.50
C ARG A 22 -4.93 9.21 -13.37
N ASP A 23 -6.04 9.88 -13.63
CA ASP A 23 -6.71 10.70 -12.61
C ASP A 23 -7.38 9.82 -11.55
N GLU A 24 -7.88 8.65 -11.96
CA GLU A 24 -8.46 7.67 -11.05
C GLU A 24 -7.42 7.01 -10.14
N MET A 25 -6.31 6.53 -10.71
CA MET A 25 -5.19 5.97 -9.94
C MET A 25 -4.60 7.00 -8.97
N LYS A 26 -4.48 8.27 -9.41
CA LYS A 26 -4.05 9.35 -8.52
C LYS A 26 -5.03 9.59 -7.38
N ARG A 27 -6.34 9.66 -7.66
CA ARG A 27 -7.37 9.79 -6.62
C ARG A 27 -7.34 8.63 -5.62
N LEU A 28 -7.21 7.39 -6.10
CA LEU A 28 -7.08 6.22 -5.22
C LEU A 28 -5.84 6.31 -4.34
N ALA A 29 -4.68 6.70 -4.91
CA ALA A 29 -3.48 6.94 -4.11
C ALA A 29 -3.73 7.99 -3.03
N ASP A 30 -4.36 9.12 -3.36
CA ASP A 30 -4.66 10.20 -2.40
C ASP A 30 -5.63 9.74 -1.29
N ILE A 31 -6.71 9.04 -1.64
CA ILE A 31 -7.70 8.49 -0.69
C ILE A 31 -7.03 7.56 0.32
N PHE A 32 -6.16 6.66 -0.17
CA PHE A 32 -5.44 5.72 0.68
C PHE A 32 -4.17 6.31 1.30
N ARG A 33 -3.90 7.60 1.09
CA ARG A 33 -2.70 8.31 1.56
C ARG A 33 -1.41 7.60 1.11
N GLY A 34 -1.42 7.07 -0.10
CA GLY A 34 -0.27 6.56 -0.81
C GLY A 34 0.53 7.69 -1.47
N ARG A 35 1.72 7.35 -1.96
CA ARG A 35 2.62 8.28 -2.65
C ARG A 35 3.00 7.69 -4.00
N ILE A 36 2.78 8.45 -5.07
CA ILE A 36 3.29 8.06 -6.39
C ILE A 36 4.79 8.34 -6.41
N LEU A 37 5.60 7.29 -6.54
CA LEU A 37 7.06 7.36 -6.55
C LEU A 37 7.64 7.40 -7.97
N ASP A 38 6.96 6.78 -8.93
CA ASP A 38 7.37 6.75 -10.33
C ASP A 38 6.17 6.96 -11.27
N VAL A 39 6.42 7.64 -12.39
CA VAL A 39 5.44 8.00 -13.39
C VAL A 39 6.00 7.78 -14.78
N THR A 40 5.32 6.95 -15.57
CA THR A 40 5.54 6.82 -17.01
C THR A 40 4.27 7.17 -17.78
N ASP A 41 4.31 7.14 -19.12
CA ASP A 41 3.12 7.35 -19.96
C ASP A 41 2.06 6.26 -19.78
N ARG A 42 2.44 5.08 -19.28
CA ARG A 42 1.58 3.91 -19.21
C ARG A 42 1.44 3.32 -17.81
N SER A 43 2.16 3.83 -16.81
CA SER A 43 2.16 3.27 -15.46
C SER A 43 2.45 4.30 -14.37
N TYR A 44 2.00 3.96 -13.17
CA TYR A 44 2.46 4.54 -11.91
C TYR A 44 3.08 3.46 -11.02
N THR A 45 4.07 3.84 -10.22
CA THR A 45 4.45 3.08 -9.03
C THR A 45 4.02 3.86 -7.80
N ILE A 46 3.22 3.20 -6.95
CA ILE A 46 2.61 3.80 -5.78
C ILE A 46 3.14 3.09 -4.54
N GLU A 47 3.63 3.86 -3.58
CA GLU A 47 3.97 3.43 -2.23
C GLU A 47 2.76 3.59 -1.31
N LEU A 48 2.45 2.55 -0.55
CA LEU A 48 1.47 2.59 0.53
C LEU A 48 2.06 2.02 1.81
N THR A 49 1.64 2.61 2.94
CA THR A 49 1.94 2.08 4.27
C THR A 49 0.69 2.05 5.12
N GLY A 50 0.46 0.93 5.80
CA GLY A 50 -0.74 0.71 6.59
C GLY A 50 -0.77 -0.65 7.28
N PRO A 51 -1.85 -0.93 8.04
CA PRO A 51 -2.24 -2.29 8.37
C PRO A 51 -2.45 -3.12 7.10
N GLY A 52 -2.26 -4.45 7.18
CA GLY A 52 -2.45 -5.35 6.02
C GLY A 52 -3.81 -5.18 5.35
N GLU A 53 -4.88 -5.08 6.14
CA GLU A 53 -6.25 -4.83 5.66
C GLU A 53 -6.39 -3.57 4.80
N LYS A 54 -5.63 -2.51 5.11
CA LYS A 54 -5.65 -1.26 4.33
C LYS A 54 -4.99 -1.47 2.96
N LEU A 55 -3.89 -2.22 2.93
CA LEU A 55 -3.18 -2.55 1.70
C LEU A 55 -4.04 -3.47 0.82
N ASP A 56 -4.70 -4.46 1.42
CA ASP A 56 -5.62 -5.36 0.72
C ASP A 56 -6.81 -4.60 0.14
N ALA A 57 -7.40 -3.67 0.91
CA ALA A 57 -8.47 -2.81 0.43
C ALA A 57 -8.03 -1.90 -0.74
N PHE A 58 -6.78 -1.44 -0.74
CA PHE A 58 -6.24 -0.67 -1.87
C PHE A 58 -6.16 -1.53 -3.14
N LEU A 59 -5.65 -2.76 -3.02
CA LEU A 59 -5.57 -3.69 -4.15
C LEU A 59 -6.95 -4.08 -4.68
N GLN A 60 -7.94 -4.23 -3.80
CA GLN A 60 -9.34 -4.52 -4.18
C GLN A 60 -10.05 -3.33 -4.85
N ALA A 61 -9.64 -2.10 -4.55
CA ALA A 61 -10.20 -0.89 -5.16
C ALA A 61 -9.68 -0.66 -6.60
N ILE A 62 -8.60 -1.34 -7.00
CA ILE A 62 -8.04 -1.27 -8.34
C ILE A 62 -8.58 -2.44 -9.17
N GLU A 63 -8.89 -2.19 -10.45
CA GLU A 63 -9.22 -3.27 -11.38
C GLU A 63 -8.06 -4.30 -11.43
N PRO A 64 -8.30 -5.61 -11.21
CA PRO A 64 -7.24 -6.60 -11.14
C PRO A 64 -6.31 -6.62 -12.36
N GLY A 65 -6.83 -6.34 -13.55
CA GLY A 65 -6.05 -6.28 -14.80
C GLY A 65 -5.14 -5.04 -14.93
N ALA A 66 -5.32 -4.03 -14.08
CA ALA A 66 -4.48 -2.84 -14.05
C ALA A 66 -3.23 -3.05 -13.18
N ILE A 67 -3.19 -4.03 -12.30
CA ILE A 67 -2.03 -4.32 -11.44
C ILE A 67 -0.97 -5.05 -12.28
N LEU A 68 0.22 -4.45 -12.38
CA LEU A 68 1.34 -5.00 -13.14
C LEU A 68 2.32 -5.76 -12.24
N GLU A 69 2.56 -5.25 -11.03
CA GLU A 69 3.53 -5.78 -10.09
C GLU A 69 3.20 -5.31 -8.68
N THR A 70 3.37 -6.19 -7.68
CA THR A 70 3.18 -5.86 -6.26
C THR A 70 4.32 -6.44 -5.44
N VAL A 71 4.93 -5.60 -4.60
CA VAL A 71 5.98 -5.99 -3.66
C VAL A 71 5.55 -5.56 -2.26
N ARG A 72 5.64 -6.49 -1.31
CA ARG A 72 5.18 -6.35 0.07
C ARG A 72 6.29 -6.72 1.05
N THR A 73 6.49 -5.91 2.07
CA THR A 73 7.50 -6.19 3.10
C THR A 73 7.08 -7.29 4.08
N GLY A 74 5.77 -7.61 4.12
CA GLY A 74 5.17 -8.32 5.25
C GLY A 74 4.98 -7.41 6.47
N ALA A 75 4.31 -7.96 7.48
CA ALA A 75 3.97 -7.22 8.69
C ALA A 75 5.19 -7.00 9.59
N SER A 76 5.40 -5.75 9.98
CA SER A 76 6.28 -5.35 11.09
C SER A 76 5.41 -4.93 12.27
N GLY A 77 5.63 -5.55 13.41
CA GLY A 77 4.83 -5.37 14.62
C GLY A 77 5.63 -4.87 15.80
N ILE A 78 5.02 -4.01 16.62
CA ILE A 78 5.58 -3.61 17.92
C ILE A 78 4.50 -3.64 19.01
N GLY A 79 4.87 -4.13 20.20
CA GLY A 79 3.99 -4.09 21.37
C GLY A 79 3.62 -2.65 21.71
N ARG A 80 2.38 -2.42 22.16
CA ARG A 80 1.95 -1.10 22.61
C ARG A 80 2.30 -0.87 24.08
N GLY A 81 2.53 0.40 24.43
CA GLY A 81 2.78 0.83 25.80
C GLY A 81 4.09 0.26 26.34
N GLU A 82 4.04 -0.26 27.56
CA GLU A 82 5.23 -0.75 28.29
C GLU A 82 5.71 -2.14 27.83
N ARG A 83 5.03 -2.76 26.86
CA ARG A 83 5.44 -4.06 26.33
C ARG A 83 6.64 -3.90 25.39
N ILE A 84 7.82 -4.21 25.91
CA ILE A 84 9.09 -4.13 25.19
C ILE A 84 9.63 -5.54 24.90
N LEU A 85 9.88 -5.86 23.63
CA LEU A 85 10.66 -7.02 23.24
C LEU A 85 12.14 -6.59 23.19
N ARG A 86 12.96 -7.12 24.10
CA ARG A 86 14.41 -6.86 24.10
C ARG A 86 15.12 -7.87 23.21
N VAL A 87 16.10 -7.40 22.46
CA VAL A 87 17.05 -8.22 21.68
C VAL A 87 18.17 -8.69 22.60
#